data_AF-R9XID7-F1
#
_entry.id   AF-R9XID7-F1
#
_cell.length_a   1.000
_cell.length_b   1.000
_cell.length_c   1.000
_cell.angle_alpha   90.00
_cell.angle_beta   90.00
_cell.angle_gamma   90.00
#
_symmetry.space_group_name_H-M   'P 1'
#
loop_
_entity.id
_entity.type
_entity.pdbx_description
1 polymer ?
#
loop_
_entity_poly.entity_id
_entity_poly.type
_entity_poly.pdbx_seq_one_letter_code
_entity_poly.pdbx_strand_id
1 'polypeptide(L)'
;MDPPTALQYKLQLLLHINTLLIVRSAMLRPGHPQLDGLPPDQLEDLLRQYIRRVHSNLQCISAINQGNPRARPQIMDPPPLPPPLQHPQQDILPKLYVLLAKLFDVS
;
A
#
# COMPACT_ATOMS: atom_id res chain seq x y z
N MET A 1 11.26 -22.12 0.64
CA MET A 1 10.50 -21.57 -0.51
C MET A 1 11.44 -21.55 -1.67
N ASP A 2 11.08 -22.15 -2.80
CA ASP A 2 11.91 -22.04 -3.99
C ASP A 2 12.06 -20.56 -4.38
N PRO A 3 13.26 -20.11 -4.79
CA PRO A 3 13.52 -18.72 -5.13
C PRO A 3 12.52 -18.10 -6.13
N PRO A 4 12.04 -18.78 -7.19
CA PRO A 4 11.00 -18.22 -8.06
C PRO A 4 9.66 -18.00 -7.36
N THR A 5 9.27 -18.90 -6.45
CA THR A 5 8.00 -18.81 -5.70
C THR A 5 8.00 -17.65 -4.72
N ALA A 6 9.13 -17.40 -4.05
CA ALA A 6 9.27 -16.27 -3.12
C ALA A 6 9.18 -14.91 -3.84
N LEU A 7 9.79 -14.81 -5.03
CA LEU A 7 9.72 -13.59 -5.85
C LEU A 7 8.29 -13.32 -6.33
N GLN A 8 7.61 -14.35 -6.82
CA GLN A 8 6.23 -14.24 -7.26
C GLN A 8 5.31 -13.79 -6.13
N TYR A 9 5.52 -14.31 -4.91
CA TYR A 9 4.75 -13.89 -3.74
C TYR A 9 4.98 -12.42 -3.37
N LYS A 10 6.22 -11.92 -3.45
CA LYS A 10 6.53 -10.49 -3.26
C LYS A 10 5.78 -9.61 -4.27
N LEU A 11 5.81 -9.99 -5.55
CA LEU A 11 5.11 -9.27 -6.61
C LEU A 11 3.60 -9.26 -6.38
N GLN A 12 3.01 -10.41 -6.02
CA GLN A 12 1.60 -10.52 -5.70
C GLN A 12 1.20 -9.63 -4.52
N LEU A 13 2.01 -9.60 -3.45
CA LEU A 13 1.74 -8.75 -2.29
C LEU A 13 1.78 -7.26 -2.65
N LEU A 14 2.80 -6.80 -3.39
CA LEU A 14 2.91 -5.41 -3.84
C LEU A 14 1.70 -4.99 -4.70
N LEU A 15 1.27 -5.86 -5.62
CA LEU A 15 0.09 -5.63 -6.45
C LEU A 15 -1.19 -5.60 -5.61
N HIS A 16 -1.35 -6.50 -4.64
CA HIS A 16 -2.51 -6.52 -3.76
C HIS A 16 -2.62 -5.25 -2.91
N ILE A 17 -1.49 -4.78 -2.35
CA ILE A 17 -1.43 -3.50 -1.64
C ILE A 17 -1.83 -2.34 -2.57
N ASN A 18 -1.32 -2.31 -3.81
CA ASN A 18 -1.70 -1.28 -4.79
C ASN A 18 -3.20 -1.27 -5.06
N THR A 19 -3.82 -2.44 -5.26
CA THR A 19 -5.27 -2.56 -5.47
C THR A 19 -6.05 -1.93 -4.31
N LEU A 20 -5.69 -2.23 -3.06
CA LEU A 20 -6.36 -1.66 -1.89
C LEU A 20 -6.17 -0.14 -1.79
N LEU A 21 -4.96 0.36 -2.06
CA LEU A 21 -4.68 1.80 -2.05
C LEU A 21 -5.49 2.54 -3.13
N ILE A 22 -5.61 1.97 -4.32
CA ILE A 22 -6.40 2.54 -5.43
C ILE A 22 -7.89 2.57 -5.07
N VAL A 23 -8.43 1.46 -4.55
CA VAL A 23 -9.84 1.39 -4.10
C VAL A 23 -10.11 2.46 -3.03
N ARG A 24 -9.22 2.61 -2.04
CA ARG A 24 -9.35 3.66 -1.03
C ARG A 24 -9.29 5.06 -1.62
N SER A 25 -8.35 5.29 -2.53
CA SER A 25 -8.22 6.58 -3.22
C SER A 25 -9.51 6.97 -3.96
N ALA A 26 -10.23 5.98 -4.51
CA ALA A 26 -11.53 6.21 -5.13
C ALA A 26 -12.66 6.50 -4.13
N MET A 27 -12.57 5.99 -2.90
CA MET A 27 -13.50 6.32 -1.80
C MET A 27 -13.22 7.68 -1.18
N LEU A 28 -11.98 8.18 -1.29
CA LEU A 28 -11.53 9.52 -0.85
C LEU A 28 -12.00 10.65 -1.79
N ARG A 29 -13.27 10.63 -2.21
CA ARG A 29 -13.87 11.67 -3.04
C ARG A 29 -14.75 12.61 -2.22
N PRO A 30 -14.80 13.91 -2.56
CA PRO A 30 -15.76 14.83 -1.96
C PRO A 30 -17.20 14.29 -2.05
N GLY A 31 -17.95 14.35 -0.95
CA GLY A 31 -19.33 13.86 -0.88
C GLY A 31 -19.50 12.40 -0.44
N HIS A 32 -18.41 11.71 -0.06
CA HIS A 32 -18.54 10.40 0.58
C HIS A 32 -18.97 10.56 2.05
N PRO A 33 -20.05 9.93 2.53
CA PRO A 33 -20.61 10.18 3.86
C PRO A 33 -19.66 9.83 5.01
N GLN A 34 -18.71 8.92 4.79
CA GLN A 34 -17.66 8.59 5.76
C GLN A 34 -16.57 9.66 5.87
N LEU A 35 -16.57 10.68 5.01
CA LEU A 35 -15.57 11.75 4.98
C LEU A 35 -16.17 13.11 5.38
N ASP A 36 -17.45 13.14 5.76
CA ASP A 36 -18.10 14.35 6.25
C ASP A 36 -17.36 14.88 7.49
N GLY A 37 -16.97 16.16 7.43
CA GLY A 37 -16.23 16.84 8.50
C GLY A 37 -14.70 16.73 8.41
N LEU A 38 -14.14 16.01 7.43
CA LEU A 38 -12.69 16.06 7.17
C LEU A 38 -12.30 17.32 6.38
N PRO A 39 -11.28 18.08 6.81
CA PRO A 39 -10.75 19.20 6.04
C PRO A 39 -10.26 18.75 4.65
N PRO A 40 -10.54 19.50 3.58
CA PRO A 40 -10.09 19.16 2.22
C PRO A 40 -8.59 18.91 2.11
N ASP A 41 -7.77 19.71 2.83
CA ASP A 41 -6.31 19.57 2.82
C ASP A 41 -5.85 18.22 3.39
N GLN A 42 -6.53 17.72 4.44
CA GLN A 42 -6.21 16.41 5.01
C GLN A 42 -6.57 15.28 4.04
N LEU A 43 -7.65 15.43 3.27
CA LEU A 43 -8.05 14.47 2.26
C LEU A 43 -7.03 14.41 1.12
N GLU A 44 -6.58 15.59 0.65
CA GLU A 44 -5.55 15.69 -0.39
C GLU A 44 -4.22 15.08 0.08
N ASP A 45 -3.80 15.37 1.32
CA ASP A 45 -2.58 14.79 1.89
C ASP A 45 -2.66 13.28 2.01
N LEU A 46 -3.82 12.73 2.41
CA LEU A 46 -4.03 11.29 2.48
C LEU A 46 -3.97 10.64 1.09
N LEU A 47 -4.61 11.26 0.09
CA LEU A 47 -4.56 10.81 -1.31
C LEU A 47 -3.11 10.81 -1.83
N ARG A 48 -2.35 11.87 -1.56
CA ARG A 48 -0.93 11.98 -1.91
C ARG A 48 -0.09 10.88 -1.24
N GLN A 49 -0.43 10.48 -0.02
CA GLN A 49 0.23 9.39 0.68
C GLN A 49 -0.06 8.02 0.09
N TYR A 50 -1.28 7.76 -0.37
CA TYR A 50 -1.63 6.53 -1.07
C TYR A 50 -0.94 6.45 -2.44
N ILE A 51 -0.97 7.53 -3.21
CA ILE A 51 -0.31 7.60 -4.53
C ILE A 51 1.19 7.35 -4.41
N ARG A 52 1.88 7.97 -3.44
CA ARG A 52 3.32 7.75 -3.21
C ARG A 52 3.66 6.28 -2.96
N ARG A 53 2.83 5.58 -2.19
CA ARG A 53 3.00 4.14 -1.91
C ARG A 53 2.77 3.28 -3.15
N VAL A 54 1.74 3.60 -3.94
CA VAL A 54 1.51 2.93 -5.24
C VAL A 54 2.73 3.08 -6.15
N HIS A 55 3.27 4.30 -6.28
CA HIS A 55 4.48 4.54 -7.05
C HIS A 55 5.69 3.76 -6.54
N SER A 56 5.95 3.81 -5.23
CA SER A 56 7.03 3.04 -4.59
C SER A 56 6.94 1.54 -4.90
N ASN A 57 5.73 0.97 -4.80
CA ASN A 57 5.50 -0.44 -5.09
C ASN A 57 5.71 -0.78 -6.57
N LEU A 58 5.23 0.07 -7.48
CA LEU A 58 5.43 -0.10 -8.93
C LEU A 58 6.90 0.00 -9.34
N GLN A 59 7.65 0.92 -8.74
CA GLN A 59 9.10 1.02 -8.96
C GLN A 59 9.82 -0.26 -8.51
N CYS A 60 9.44 -0.81 -7.34
CA CYS A 60 9.99 -2.07 -6.87
C CYS A 60 9.66 -3.24 -7.81
N ILE A 61 8.41 -3.34 -8.27
CA ILE A 61 7.99 -4.35 -9.26
C ILE A 61 8.82 -4.23 -10.54
N SER A 62 9.00 -3.01 -11.05
CA SER A 62 9.78 -2.74 -12.25
C SER A 62 11.24 -3.19 -12.09
N ALA A 63 11.87 -2.85 -10.96
CA ALA A 63 13.25 -3.26 -10.66
C ALA A 63 13.39 -4.79 -10.55
N ILE A 64 12.43 -5.48 -9.91
CA ILE A 64 12.38 -6.94 -9.85
C ILE A 64 12.32 -7.54 -11.26
N ASN A 65 11.40 -7.04 -12.10
CA ASN A 65 11.22 -7.53 -13.46
C ASN A 65 12.41 -7.23 -14.38
N GLN A 66 13.21 -6.21 -14.06
CA GLN A 66 14.47 -5.88 -14.73
C GLN A 66 15.67 -6.73 -14.25
N GLY A 67 15.43 -7.71 -13.37
CA GLY A 67 16.47 -8.63 -12.90
C GLY A 67 17.13 -8.23 -11.58
N ASN A 68 16.56 -7.30 -10.81
CA ASN A 68 17.00 -7.01 -9.45
C ASN A 68 16.07 -7.68 -8.40
N PRO A 69 16.29 -8.97 -8.06
CA PRO A 69 15.44 -9.70 -7.10
C PRO A 69 15.55 -9.18 -5.66
N ARG A 70 16.56 -8.36 -5.37
CA ARG A 70 16.80 -7.73 -4.06
C ARG A 70 16.19 -6.33 -3.94
N ALA A 71 15.54 -5.83 -5.00
CA ALA A 71 14.87 -4.54 -4.92
C ALA A 71 13.83 -4.53 -3.79
N ARG A 72 13.71 -3.38 -3.14
CA ARG A 72 12.80 -3.15 -2.02
C ARG A 72 11.96 -1.90 -2.30
N PRO A 73 10.67 -1.89 -1.93
CA PRO A 73 9.86 -0.68 -1.99
C PRO A 73 10.45 0.38 -1.04
N GLN A 74 10.47 1.64 -1.46
CA GLN A 74 10.99 2.75 -0.66
C GLN A 74 10.12 3.07 0.56
N ILE A 75 8.82 2.75 0.48
CA ILE A 75 7.85 2.99 1.55
C ILE A 75 7.32 1.64 2.03
N MET A 76 7.74 1.24 3.23
CA MET A 76 7.38 -0.04 3.85
C MET A 76 6.40 0.12 5.02
N ASP A 77 6.07 1.35 5.39
CA ASP A 77 5.11 1.65 6.46
C ASP A 77 3.69 1.81 5.92
N PRO A 78 2.67 1.34 6.66
CA PRO A 78 1.28 1.52 6.29
C PRO A 78 0.94 3.02 6.17
N PRO A 79 0.02 3.40 5.28
CA PRO A 79 -0.46 4.77 5.27
C PRO A 79 -1.30 5.06 6.52
N PRO A 80 -1.44 6.35 6.91
CA PRO A 80 -2.34 6.72 7.98
C PRO A 80 -3.77 6.32 7.61
N LEU A 81 -4.54 5.91 8.61
CA LEU A 81 -5.97 5.68 8.46
C LEU A 81 -6.68 7.04 8.56
N PRO A 82 -7.62 7.36 7.65
CA PRO A 82 -8.47 8.51 7.87
C PRO A 82 -9.22 8.32 9.19
N PRO A 83 -9.35 9.37 10.03
CA PRO A 83 -9.98 9.30 11.34
C PRO A 83 -11.33 8.54 11.39
N PRO A 84 -12.27 8.76 10.45
CA PRO A 84 -13.56 8.06 10.45
C PRO A 84 -13.48 6.57 10.03
N LEU A 85 -12.39 6.12 9.40
CA LEU A 85 -12.17 4.71 9.03
C LEU A 85 -11.31 3.96 10.06
N GLN A 86 -11.08 4.52 11.24
CA GLN A 86 -10.30 3.87 12.30
C GLN A 86 -10.96 2.62 12.92
N HIS A 87 -12.07 2.12 12.38
CA HIS A 87 -12.67 0.85 12.81
C HIS A 87 -11.70 -0.32 12.54
N PRO A 88 -11.01 -0.87 13.57
CA PRO A 88 -9.84 -1.73 13.37
C PRO A 88 -10.19 -3.14 12.87
N GLN A 89 -11.46 -3.54 12.96
CA GLN A 89 -11.88 -4.93 12.76
C GLN A 89 -12.01 -5.36 11.30
N GLN A 90 -12.02 -4.42 10.33
CA GLN A 90 -12.20 -4.75 8.91
C GLN A 90 -11.00 -4.38 8.02
N ASP A 91 -9.98 -3.72 8.56
CA ASP A 91 -8.85 -3.27 7.75
C ASP A 91 -7.71 -4.29 7.69
N ILE A 92 -7.54 -4.92 6.53
CA ILE A 92 -6.43 -5.85 6.25
C ILE A 92 -5.12 -5.13 5.87
N LEU A 93 -5.16 -3.88 5.43
CA LEU A 93 -4.00 -3.17 4.87
C LEU A 93 -2.82 -3.08 5.85
N PRO A 94 -2.99 -2.73 7.14
CA PRO A 94 -1.88 -2.75 8.10
C PRO A 94 -1.22 -4.12 8.23
N LYS A 95 -2.01 -5.21 8.21
CA LYS A 95 -1.50 -6.58 8.28
C LYS A 95 -0.67 -6.93 7.04
N LEU A 96 -1.06 -6.44 5.86
CA LEU A 96 -0.30 -6.62 4.63
C LEU A 96 1.04 -5.86 4.67
N TYR A 97 1.11 -4.69 5.30
CA TYR A 97 2.37 -3.97 5.49
C TYR A 97 3.32 -4.67 6.49
N VAL A 98 2.78 -5.29 7.55
CA VAL A 98 3.59 -6.17 8.42
C VAL A 98 4.15 -7.36 7.63
N LEU A 99 3.34 -7.97 6.76
CA LEU A 99 3.80 -9.04 5.89
C LEU A 99 4.85 -8.54 4.87
N LEU A 100 4.65 -7.34 4.32
CA LEU A 100 5.59 -6.69 3.40
C LEU A 100 6.97 -6.53 4.06
N ALA A 101 7.02 -5.97 5.27
CA ALA A 101 8.25 -5.84 6.04
C ALA A 101 8.95 -7.20 6.21
N LYS A 102 8.22 -8.21 6.69
CA LYS A 102 8.78 -9.55 6.90
C LYS A 102 9.33 -10.21 5.62
N LEU A 103 8.63 -10.06 4.50
CA LEU A 103 9.07 -10.67 3.23
C LEU A 103 10.29 -9.99 2.63
N PHE A 104 10.44 -8.68 2.82
CA PHE A 104 11.54 -7.91 2.23
C PHE A 104 12.75 -7.76 3.17
N ASP A 105 12.58 -7.91 4.49
CA ASP A 105 13.70 -7.91 5.45
C ASP A 105 14.49 -9.22 5.44
N VAL A 106 13.85 -10.35 5.16
CA VAL A 106 14.45 -11.70 5.21
C VAL A 106 15.23 -12.05 3.92
N SER A 107 15.36 -11.13 2.94
CA SER A 107 15.94 -11.40 1.61
C SER A 107 17.08 -10.47 1.18
#